data_AF-A0A944SZR0-F1
#
_entry.id   AF-A0A944SZR0-F1
#
_cell.length_a   1.000
_cell.length_b   1.000
_cell.length_c   1.000
_cell.angle_alpha   90.00
_cell.angle_beta   90.00
_cell.angle_gamma   90.00
#
_symmetry.space_group_name_H-M   'P 1'
#
loop_
_entity.id
_entity.type
_entity.pdbx_description
1 polymer ?
#
loop_
_entity_poly.entity_id
_entity_poly.type
_entity_poly.pdbx_seq_one_letter_code
_entity_poly.pdbx_strand_id
1 'polypeptide(L)'
;MKYTRFLFLGLIFALCFSFGTAVMAQTDEVDSSVTETSTEADVLDSEEVLVEEEITEVPSTFGLWWREVKERVITGLTFDPIQKAEKQLQHAKERMRIAELMSESEDESVQERAEKMIEKAQKFMSQVEEKREKWTDKSDEKVNRLREHLADFQLRREQVMDKIEDSIPEDKQERIQELRQKGLEQGTRLLNAINNENIPEPVREHLQNVKDRIEEHAEEVKLFRDEKHDLLEKAKDGDEDAKEALKQLNQDRKEDLKERTAVIREKATGVADVIREKGKNAVERLKKMDGREDAQDKIQDLRDARENESEDVVPRLKPNPAEVIRQRAEEIKDSLHRDPPEPRD
;
A
#
# COMPACT_ATOMS: atom_id res chain seq x y z
N MET A 1 31.17 9.45 -47.47
CA MET A 1 30.26 10.61 -47.31
C MET A 1 28.85 10.12 -46.98
N LYS A 2 28.50 9.99 -45.69
CA LYS A 2 27.19 9.46 -45.22
C LYS A 2 26.65 10.20 -43.98
N TYR A 3 26.89 11.50 -43.85
CA TYR A 3 26.42 12.30 -42.70
C TYR A 3 25.54 13.49 -43.07
N THR A 4 25.21 13.70 -44.35
CA THR A 4 24.43 14.86 -44.79
C THR A 4 22.91 14.68 -44.64
N ARG A 5 22.42 13.49 -44.25
CA ARG A 5 20.97 13.23 -44.06
C ARG A 5 20.47 13.35 -42.62
N PHE A 6 21.36 13.35 -41.63
CA PHE A 6 20.96 13.51 -40.22
C PHE A 6 20.88 14.98 -39.77
N LEU A 7 21.48 15.91 -40.52
CA LEU A 7 21.46 17.34 -40.19
C LEU A 7 20.17 18.05 -40.58
N PHE A 8 19.36 17.48 -41.47
CA PHE A 8 18.10 18.08 -41.92
C PHE A 8 16.88 17.73 -41.06
N LEU A 9 16.94 16.67 -40.23
CA LEU A 9 15.82 16.29 -39.36
C LEU A 9 15.81 17.04 -38.02
N GLY A 10 16.96 17.54 -37.56
CA GLY A 10 17.08 18.32 -36.32
C GLY A 10 16.64 19.79 -36.45
N LEU A 11 16.54 20.32 -37.67
CA LEU A 11 16.21 21.74 -37.91
C LEU A 11 14.70 21.99 -38.05
N ILE A 12 13.90 20.94 -38.29
CA ILE A 12 12.43 21.05 -38.40
C ILE A 12 11.77 21.01 -37.01
N PHE A 13 12.39 20.36 -36.01
CA PHE A 13 11.83 20.31 -34.66
C PHE A 13 12.08 21.59 -33.83
N ALA A 14 13.04 22.43 -34.24
CA ALA A 14 13.34 23.70 -33.60
C ALA A 14 12.49 24.89 -34.11
N LEU A 15 11.67 24.70 -35.16
CA LEU A 15 10.93 25.77 -35.82
C LEU A 15 9.40 25.77 -35.53
N CYS A 16 8.93 24.90 -34.63
CA CYS A 16 7.52 24.84 -34.21
C CYS A 16 7.25 25.44 -32.82
N PHE A 17 8.24 26.08 -32.18
CA PHE A 17 8.10 26.65 -30.83
C PHE A 17 7.91 28.18 -30.79
N SER A 18 7.61 28.82 -31.93
CA SER A 18 7.59 30.28 -32.02
C SER A 18 6.35 30.86 -32.70
N PHE A 19 5.15 30.50 -32.27
CA PHE A 19 3.94 31.28 -32.55
C PHE A 19 2.95 31.22 -31.39
N GLY A 20 2.74 32.35 -30.71
CA GLY A 20 1.44 32.62 -30.08
C GLY A 20 1.39 33.22 -28.67
N THR A 21 2.22 34.19 -28.27
CA THR A 21 1.84 35.13 -27.20
C THR A 21 1.24 36.38 -27.82
N ALA A 22 -0.08 36.41 -27.95
CA ALA A 22 -0.82 37.65 -28.16
C ALA A 22 -0.92 38.38 -26.80
N VAL A 23 0.02 39.28 -26.56
CA VAL A 23 -0.11 40.35 -25.57
C VAL A 23 -1.18 41.31 -26.10
N MET A 24 -2.36 41.31 -25.48
CA MET A 24 -3.27 42.46 -25.58
C MET A 24 -2.96 43.42 -24.43
N ALA A 25 -2.38 44.55 -24.81
CA ALA A 25 -2.33 45.76 -24.02
C ALA A 25 -3.75 46.35 -23.93
N GLN A 26 -4.20 46.66 -22.71
CA GLN A 26 -5.28 47.59 -22.49
C GLN A 26 -4.88 48.52 -21.35
N THR A 27 -4.65 49.78 -21.72
CA THR A 27 -4.52 50.96 -20.87
C THR A 27 -5.92 51.41 -20.45
N ASP A 28 -6.21 51.53 -19.15
CA ASP A 28 -6.18 52.82 -18.44
C ASP A 28 -6.79 52.72 -17.02
N GLU A 29 -6.14 53.50 -16.15
CA GLU A 29 -6.57 54.15 -14.90
C GLU A 29 -6.86 53.38 -13.59
N VAL A 30 -5.83 53.43 -12.71
CA VAL A 30 -5.83 53.99 -11.32
C VAL A 30 -6.95 53.56 -10.36
N ASP A 31 -6.62 52.78 -9.32
CA ASP A 31 -6.34 53.30 -7.96
C ASP A 31 -5.82 52.21 -6.98
N SER A 32 -4.72 52.56 -6.30
CA SER A 32 -4.14 52.11 -5.02
C SER A 32 -4.41 50.71 -4.43
N SER A 33 -3.36 49.92 -4.18
CA SER A 33 -2.56 50.00 -2.94
C SER A 33 -1.60 48.80 -2.74
N VAL A 34 -0.41 49.09 -2.16
CA VAL A 34 0.55 48.18 -1.47
C VAL A 34 1.31 47.19 -2.37
N THR A 35 2.54 47.48 -2.83
CA THR A 35 3.85 47.56 -2.13
C THR A 35 4.42 46.20 -1.67
N GLU A 36 5.48 45.81 -2.38
CA GLU A 36 6.67 45.03 -1.97
C GLU A 36 6.63 43.50 -1.78
N THR A 37 7.42 42.86 -2.66
CA THR A 37 8.58 42.00 -2.34
C THR A 37 8.34 40.73 -1.53
N SER A 38 8.47 39.58 -2.19
CA SER A 38 9.03 38.37 -1.58
C SER A 38 9.63 37.49 -2.69
N THR A 39 10.90 37.67 -2.99
CA THR A 39 12.01 36.80 -2.55
C THR A 39 11.97 35.43 -3.24
N GLU A 40 12.72 35.38 -4.33
CA GLU A 40 13.35 34.21 -4.91
C GLU A 40 14.28 33.56 -3.87
N ALA A 41 14.28 32.22 -3.83
CA ALA A 41 15.26 31.34 -3.17
C ALA A 41 15.37 31.32 -1.63
N ASP A 42 14.50 30.54 -0.98
CA ASP A 42 14.76 29.72 0.23
C ASP A 42 13.48 28.88 0.42
N VAL A 43 13.42 27.55 0.55
CA VAL A 43 14.06 26.67 1.54
C VAL A 43 14.07 25.25 0.94
N LEU A 44 15.26 24.75 0.61
CA LEU A 44 15.54 23.34 0.31
C LEU A 44 16.00 22.66 1.61
N ASP A 45 15.13 22.56 2.62
CA ASP A 45 15.30 21.61 3.75
C ASP A 45 14.06 21.62 4.67
N SER A 46 12.87 21.37 4.11
CA SER A 46 11.75 20.96 4.95
C SER A 46 11.74 19.45 4.97
N GLU A 47 12.22 18.91 6.09
CA GLU A 47 11.93 17.58 6.60
C GLU A 47 10.46 17.24 6.30
N GLU A 48 10.24 16.55 5.18
CA GLU A 48 8.93 16.26 4.62
C GLU A 48 8.30 15.20 5.54
N VAL A 49 7.65 15.69 6.60
CA VAL A 49 6.73 14.91 7.41
C VAL A 49 5.79 14.23 6.43
N LEU A 50 5.84 12.90 6.42
CA LEU A 50 5.04 12.00 5.58
C LEU A 50 3.56 12.34 5.69
N VAL A 51 3.08 13.21 4.81
CA VAL A 51 1.65 13.41 4.58
C VAL A 51 1.27 12.35 3.56
N GLU A 52 0.77 11.22 4.07
CA GLU A 52 0.00 10.28 3.24
C GLU A 52 -1.19 11.08 2.69
N GLU A 53 -1.11 11.54 1.44
CA GLU A 53 -2.27 12.11 0.75
C GLU A 53 -3.32 10.99 0.68
N GLU A 54 -4.32 11.05 1.56
CA GLU A 54 -5.42 10.09 1.59
C GLU A 54 -6.18 10.16 0.27
N ILE A 55 -5.91 9.22 -0.62
CA ILE A 55 -6.65 9.08 -1.86
C ILE A 55 -8.03 8.55 -1.49
N THR A 56 -9.04 9.39 -1.68
CA THR A 56 -10.45 9.06 -1.42
C THR A 56 -11.20 8.63 -2.68
N GLU A 57 -10.67 8.93 -3.87
CA GLU A 57 -11.33 8.65 -5.15
C GLU A 57 -10.36 8.03 -6.16
N VAL A 58 -10.87 7.14 -7.03
CA VAL A 58 -10.09 6.56 -8.12
C VAL A 58 -9.68 7.67 -9.08
N PRO A 59 -8.38 7.93 -9.27
CA PRO A 59 -7.95 9.00 -10.17
C PRO A 59 -8.33 8.68 -11.61
N SER A 60 -8.74 9.69 -12.37
CA SER A 60 -9.02 9.53 -13.80
C SER A 60 -7.81 8.99 -14.57
N THR A 61 -8.01 8.39 -15.74
CA THR A 61 -6.91 7.88 -16.57
C THR A 61 -5.85 8.95 -16.88
N PHE A 62 -6.27 10.20 -17.10
CA PHE A 62 -5.37 11.33 -17.30
C PHE A 62 -4.68 11.77 -15.99
N GLY A 63 -5.40 11.73 -14.87
CA GLY A 63 -4.83 11.97 -13.53
C GLY A 63 -3.74 10.95 -13.17
N LEU A 64 -3.98 9.66 -13.44
CA LEU A 64 -2.98 8.61 -13.26
C LEU A 64 -1.73 8.83 -14.11
N TRP A 65 -1.91 9.29 -15.36
CA TRP A 65 -0.79 9.61 -16.25
C TRP A 65 0.05 10.77 -15.71
N TRP A 66 -0.58 11.87 -15.29
CA TRP A 66 0.14 13.00 -14.68
C TRP A 66 0.85 12.60 -13.39
N ARG A 67 0.23 11.74 -12.59
CA ARG A 67 0.84 11.19 -11.38
C ARG A 67 2.12 10.43 -11.71
N GLU A 68 2.08 9.53 -12.69
CA GLU A 68 3.28 8.80 -13.15
C GLU A 68 4.40 9.72 -13.65
N VAL A 69 4.05 10.82 -14.35
CA VAL A 69 5.04 11.81 -14.80
C VAL A 69 5.67 12.51 -13.60
N LYS A 70 4.85 12.99 -12.65
CA LYS A 70 5.33 13.65 -11.42
C LYS A 70 6.23 12.70 -10.61
N GLU A 71 5.81 11.45 -10.42
CA GLU A 71 6.59 10.41 -9.72
C GLU A 71 7.98 10.21 -10.35
N ARG A 72 8.05 10.12 -11.68
CA ARG A 72 9.33 9.95 -12.39
C ARG A 72 10.23 11.17 -12.27
N VAL A 73 9.67 12.37 -12.34
CA VAL A 73 10.43 13.63 -12.19
C VAL A 73 10.98 13.72 -10.77
N ILE A 74 10.13 13.54 -9.76
CA ILE A 74 10.52 13.61 -8.35
C ILE A 74 11.56 12.54 -8.01
N THR A 75 11.32 11.28 -8.42
CA THR A 75 12.27 10.18 -8.20
C THR A 75 13.56 10.40 -8.99
N GLY A 76 13.48 10.94 -10.20
CA GLY A 76 14.64 11.25 -11.05
C GLY A 76 15.54 12.33 -10.43
N LEU A 77 14.95 13.36 -9.83
CA LEU A 77 15.64 14.46 -9.18
C LEU A 77 16.13 14.13 -7.76
N THR A 78 15.63 13.05 -7.14
CA THR A 78 16.06 12.63 -5.81
C THR A 78 17.35 11.81 -5.91
N PHE A 79 18.47 12.38 -5.46
CA PHE A 79 19.80 11.73 -5.57
C PHE A 79 20.16 10.87 -4.35
N ASP A 80 19.63 11.21 -3.17
CA ASP A 80 19.85 10.42 -1.95
C ASP A 80 19.16 9.03 -2.07
N PRO A 81 19.89 7.91 -1.89
CA PRO A 81 19.31 6.57 -1.93
C PRO A 81 18.22 6.32 -0.91
N ILE A 82 18.27 6.93 0.28
CA ILE A 82 17.28 6.70 1.35
C ILE A 82 15.97 7.43 1.01
N GLN A 83 16.02 8.74 0.76
CA GLN A 83 14.84 9.50 0.30
C GLN A 83 14.20 8.92 -0.97
N LYS A 84 15.04 8.42 -1.89
CA LYS A 84 14.54 7.76 -3.10
C LYS A 84 13.77 6.49 -2.78
N ALA A 85 14.23 5.69 -1.82
CA ALA A 85 13.53 4.50 -1.36
C ALA A 85 12.22 4.85 -0.62
N GLU A 86 12.21 5.89 0.22
CA GLU A 86 11.00 6.39 0.89
C GLU A 86 9.94 6.82 -0.12
N LYS A 87 10.32 7.58 -1.14
CA LYS A 87 9.40 8.00 -2.22
C LYS A 87 8.86 6.81 -3.01
N GLN A 88 9.69 5.82 -3.30
CA GLN A 88 9.24 4.59 -3.96
C GLN A 88 8.26 3.81 -3.07
N LEU A 89 8.52 3.72 -1.77
CA LEU A 89 7.59 3.12 -0.80
C LEU A 89 6.26 3.88 -0.73
N GLN A 90 6.30 5.22 -0.74
CA GLN A 90 5.10 6.05 -0.79
C GLN A 90 4.30 5.76 -2.07
N HIS A 91 4.95 5.73 -3.23
CA HIS A 91 4.28 5.37 -4.48
C HIS A 91 3.69 3.96 -4.41
N ALA A 92 4.36 2.99 -3.77
CA ALA A 92 3.81 1.66 -3.56
C ALA A 92 2.53 1.68 -2.70
N LYS A 93 2.54 2.41 -1.57
CA LYS A 93 1.36 2.64 -0.71
C LYS A 93 0.19 3.22 -1.50
N GLU A 94 0.47 4.28 -2.27
CA GLU A 94 -0.53 4.94 -3.10
C GLU A 94 -1.13 4.00 -4.14
N ARG A 95 -0.31 3.19 -4.82
CA ARG A 95 -0.80 2.21 -5.80
C ARG A 95 -1.65 1.12 -5.14
N MET A 96 -1.28 0.62 -3.97
CA MET A 96 -2.14 -0.32 -3.22
C MET A 96 -3.48 0.32 -2.85
N ARG A 97 -3.48 1.57 -2.40
CA ARG A 97 -4.71 2.30 -2.06
C ARG A 97 -5.59 2.53 -3.29
N ILE A 98 -5.01 2.89 -4.43
CA ILE A 98 -5.76 3.01 -5.68
C ILE A 98 -6.31 1.65 -6.11
N ALA A 99 -5.56 0.56 -5.94
CA ALA A 99 -6.04 -0.78 -6.23
C ALA A 99 -7.27 -1.16 -5.38
N GLU A 100 -7.24 -0.86 -4.08
CA GLU A 100 -8.37 -1.04 -3.16
C GLU A 100 -9.62 -0.31 -3.68
N LEU A 101 -9.50 0.99 -3.96
CA LEU A 101 -10.61 1.80 -4.47
C LEU A 101 -11.12 1.33 -5.83
N MET A 102 -10.23 0.82 -6.70
CA MET A 102 -10.61 0.25 -7.99
C MET A 102 -11.35 -1.08 -7.82
N SER A 103 -11.00 -1.88 -6.81
CA SER A 103 -11.64 -3.17 -6.53
C SER A 103 -13.05 -3.02 -5.95
N GLU A 104 -13.32 -1.94 -5.23
CA GLU A 104 -14.64 -1.59 -4.70
C GLU A 104 -15.59 -1.03 -5.77
N SER A 105 -15.09 -0.74 -6.98
CA SER A 105 -15.89 -0.21 -8.07
C SER A 105 -16.81 -1.28 -8.67
N GLU A 106 -18.01 -0.88 -9.09
CA GLU A 106 -18.96 -1.76 -9.82
C GLU A 106 -18.52 -2.01 -11.28
N ASP A 107 -17.62 -1.19 -11.81
CA ASP A 107 -17.16 -1.29 -13.20
C ASP A 107 -16.08 -2.35 -13.36
N GLU A 108 -16.39 -3.41 -14.10
CA GLU A 108 -15.49 -4.54 -14.38
C GLU A 108 -14.14 -4.09 -14.97
N SER A 109 -14.16 -3.11 -15.88
CA SER A 109 -12.93 -2.56 -16.49
C SER A 109 -12.05 -1.76 -15.52
N VAL A 110 -12.63 -1.24 -14.43
CA VAL A 110 -11.91 -0.54 -13.36
C VAL A 110 -11.29 -1.57 -12.41
N GLN A 111 -12.02 -2.63 -12.08
CA GLN A 111 -11.50 -3.74 -11.27
C GLN A 111 -10.27 -4.40 -11.92
N GLU A 112 -10.28 -4.63 -13.24
CA GLU A 112 -9.11 -5.16 -13.97
C GLU A 112 -7.87 -4.24 -13.90
N ARG A 113 -8.07 -2.94 -13.65
CA ARG A 113 -6.95 -2.00 -13.48
C ARG A 113 -6.36 -2.06 -12.08
N ALA A 114 -7.06 -2.62 -11.10
CA ALA A 114 -6.53 -2.86 -9.75
C ALA A 114 -5.30 -3.77 -9.81
N GLU A 115 -5.35 -4.84 -10.61
CA GLU A 115 -4.20 -5.75 -10.83
C GLU A 115 -2.95 -4.99 -11.28
N LYS A 116 -3.10 -4.11 -12.27
CA LYS A 116 -1.99 -3.28 -12.77
C LYS A 116 -1.45 -2.33 -11.71
N MET A 117 -2.28 -1.87 -10.78
CA MET A 117 -1.82 -1.03 -9.66
C MET A 117 -1.04 -1.87 -8.65
N ILE A 118 -1.49 -3.08 -8.33
CA ILE A 118 -0.76 -4.03 -7.47
C ILE A 118 0.61 -4.36 -8.08
N GLU A 119 0.67 -4.68 -9.37
CA GLU A 119 1.94 -4.94 -10.07
C GLU A 119 2.89 -3.74 -10.02
N LYS A 120 2.36 -2.52 -10.16
CA LYS A 120 3.17 -1.29 -10.03
C LYS A 120 3.69 -1.11 -8.59
N ALA A 121 2.87 -1.38 -7.58
CA ALA A 121 3.30 -1.35 -6.19
C ALA A 121 4.46 -2.34 -5.95
N GLN A 122 4.32 -3.58 -6.43
CA GLN A 122 5.37 -4.60 -6.36
C GLN A 122 6.65 -4.18 -7.09
N LYS A 123 6.52 -3.50 -8.23
CA LYS A 123 7.67 -2.97 -8.97
C LYS A 123 8.41 -1.92 -8.15
N PHE A 124 7.72 -0.99 -7.50
CA PHE A 124 8.37 -0.01 -6.63
C PHE A 124 9.09 -0.69 -5.47
N MET A 125 8.47 -1.69 -4.83
CA MET A 125 9.10 -2.49 -3.77
C MET A 125 10.34 -3.24 -4.25
N SER A 126 10.30 -3.81 -5.46
CA SER A 126 11.47 -4.46 -6.08
C SER A 126 12.62 -3.46 -6.24
N GLN A 127 12.33 -2.22 -6.65
CA GLN A 127 13.35 -1.18 -6.78
C GLN A 127 13.93 -0.71 -5.44
N VAL A 128 13.11 -0.70 -4.38
CA VAL A 128 13.58 -0.41 -3.01
C VAL A 128 14.54 -1.51 -2.57
N GLU A 129 14.16 -2.77 -2.76
CA GLU A 129 14.97 -3.93 -2.39
C GLU A 129 16.30 -3.97 -3.15
N GLU A 130 16.29 -3.76 -4.47
CA GLU A 130 17.49 -3.71 -5.32
C GLU A 130 18.50 -2.64 -4.88
N LYS A 131 18.03 -1.56 -4.25
CA LYS A 131 18.88 -0.44 -3.84
C LYS A 131 19.20 -0.46 -2.35
N ARG A 132 18.70 -1.45 -1.59
CA ARG A 132 18.92 -1.56 -0.15
C ARG A 132 20.40 -1.49 0.24
N GLU A 133 21.27 -2.13 -0.54
CA GLU A 133 22.71 -2.18 -0.26
C GLU A 133 23.38 -0.80 -0.27
N LYS A 134 22.74 0.22 -0.85
CA LYS A 134 23.24 1.60 -0.90
C LYS A 134 22.90 2.42 0.34
N TRP A 135 22.20 1.86 1.32
CA TRP A 135 21.95 2.51 2.60
C TRP A 135 23.25 2.46 3.42
N THR A 136 24.04 3.53 3.32
CA THR A 136 25.44 3.60 3.76
C THR A 136 25.63 3.48 5.27
N ASP A 137 24.68 3.97 6.08
CA ASP A 137 24.69 3.85 7.54
C ASP A 137 23.51 2.99 8.00
N LYS A 138 23.75 1.68 8.13
CA LYS A 138 22.72 0.70 8.52
C LYS A 138 22.14 0.94 9.91
N SER A 139 22.76 1.79 10.74
CA SER A 139 22.27 2.18 12.07
C SER A 139 21.76 3.63 12.12
N ASP A 140 21.70 4.34 10.99
CA ASP A 140 21.13 5.69 10.92
C ASP A 140 19.62 5.63 11.19
N GLU A 141 19.13 6.66 11.87
CA GLU A 141 17.73 6.83 12.26
C GLU A 141 16.81 6.84 11.04
N LYS A 142 17.24 7.49 9.95
CA LYS A 142 16.48 7.52 8.69
C LYS A 142 16.35 6.13 8.07
N VAL A 143 17.39 5.29 8.17
CA VAL A 143 17.36 3.92 7.66
C VAL A 143 16.46 3.04 8.53
N ASN A 144 16.51 3.20 9.85
CA ASN A 144 15.62 2.47 10.77
C ASN A 144 14.14 2.81 10.51
N ARG A 145 13.81 4.09 10.41
CA ARG A 145 12.47 4.57 10.05
C ARG A 145 11.98 4.00 8.72
N LEU A 146 12.84 3.98 7.70
CA LEU A 146 12.51 3.36 6.42
C LEU A 146 12.24 1.85 6.56
N ARG A 147 13.02 1.12 7.37
CA ARG A 147 12.77 -0.32 7.63
C ARG A 147 11.44 -0.56 8.32
N GLU A 148 11.11 0.22 9.32
CA GLU A 148 9.81 0.15 10.02
C GLU A 148 8.66 0.42 9.06
N HIS A 149 8.74 1.50 8.28
CA HIS A 149 7.72 1.80 7.26
C HIS A 149 7.61 0.72 6.19
N LEU A 150 8.71 0.05 5.83
CA LEU A 150 8.69 -1.08 4.91
C LEU A 150 7.96 -2.27 5.52
N ALA A 151 8.18 -2.56 6.79
CA ALA A 151 7.49 -3.62 7.52
C ALA A 151 6.00 -3.33 7.66
N ASP A 152 5.65 -2.12 8.09
CA ASP A 152 4.26 -1.66 8.18
C ASP A 152 3.55 -1.73 6.83
N PHE A 153 4.25 -1.38 5.76
CA PHE A 153 3.72 -1.52 4.41
C PHE A 153 3.40 -2.97 4.06
N GLN A 154 4.23 -3.96 4.42
CA GLN A 154 3.92 -5.37 4.16
C GLN A 154 2.61 -5.78 4.87
N LEU A 155 2.44 -5.39 6.13
CA LEU A 155 1.22 -5.68 6.89
C LEU A 155 -0.02 -5.04 6.27
N ARG A 156 0.07 -3.74 5.96
CA ARG A 156 -1.03 -2.99 5.34
C ARG A 156 -1.35 -3.51 3.95
N ARG A 157 -0.34 -3.96 3.20
CA ARG A 157 -0.54 -4.56 1.88
C ARG A 157 -1.42 -5.81 1.99
N GLU A 158 -1.16 -6.71 2.92
CA GLU A 158 -2.00 -7.92 3.09
C GLU A 158 -3.43 -7.55 3.49
N GLN A 159 -3.62 -6.57 4.38
CA GLN A 159 -4.95 -6.05 4.72
C GLN A 159 -5.69 -5.48 3.51
N VAL A 160 -4.98 -4.76 2.65
CA VAL A 160 -5.54 -4.23 1.39
C VAL A 160 -5.86 -5.37 0.43
N MET A 161 -5.00 -6.39 0.33
CA MET A 161 -5.26 -7.53 -0.54
C MET A 161 -6.48 -8.32 -0.07
N ASP A 162 -6.70 -8.49 1.23
CA ASP A 162 -7.91 -9.14 1.78
C ASP A 162 -9.17 -8.38 1.38
N LYS A 163 -9.16 -7.04 1.44
CA LYS A 163 -10.28 -6.21 0.99
C LYS A 163 -10.52 -6.31 -0.52
N ILE A 164 -9.43 -6.31 -1.31
CA ILE A 164 -9.51 -6.49 -2.76
C ILE A 164 -10.15 -7.83 -3.09
N GLU A 165 -9.75 -8.91 -2.39
CA GLU A 165 -10.30 -10.25 -2.60
C GLU A 165 -11.78 -10.37 -2.21
N ASP A 166 -12.21 -9.72 -1.12
CA ASP A 166 -13.63 -9.67 -0.71
C ASP A 166 -14.50 -8.86 -1.69
N SER A 167 -13.93 -7.83 -2.31
CA SER A 167 -14.65 -6.90 -3.19
C SER A 167 -14.84 -7.42 -4.61
N ILE A 168 -13.93 -8.27 -5.10
CA ILE A 168 -13.98 -8.80 -6.47
C ILE A 168 -14.75 -10.13 -6.57
N PRO A 169 -15.36 -10.41 -7.74
CA PRO A 169 -15.96 -11.72 -8.02
C PRO A 169 -14.95 -12.89 -7.95
N GLU A 170 -15.42 -14.07 -7.54
CA GLU A 170 -14.59 -15.28 -7.32
C GLU A 170 -13.83 -15.74 -8.58
N ASP A 171 -14.41 -15.52 -9.77
CA ASP A 171 -13.83 -15.84 -11.06
C ASP A 171 -12.60 -14.97 -11.41
N LYS A 172 -12.42 -13.83 -10.75
CA LYS A 172 -11.29 -12.91 -10.96
C LYS A 172 -10.23 -12.99 -9.85
N GLN A 173 -10.47 -13.78 -8.81
CA GLN A 173 -9.58 -13.87 -7.66
C GLN A 173 -8.26 -14.59 -7.97
N GLU A 174 -8.22 -15.50 -8.95
CA GLU A 174 -7.02 -16.29 -9.26
C GLU A 174 -5.79 -15.40 -9.52
N ARG A 175 -5.94 -14.38 -10.39
CA ARG A 175 -4.86 -13.45 -10.70
C ARG A 175 -4.41 -12.63 -9.50
N ILE A 176 -5.35 -12.22 -8.64
CA ILE A 176 -5.05 -11.49 -7.41
C ILE A 176 -4.31 -12.38 -6.41
N GLN A 177 -4.68 -13.66 -6.30
CA GLN A 177 -4.01 -14.64 -5.45
C GLN A 177 -2.58 -14.92 -5.92
N GLU A 178 -2.35 -15.03 -7.23
CA GLU A 178 -0.99 -15.10 -7.79
C GLU A 178 -0.15 -13.86 -7.43
N LEU A 179 -0.72 -12.67 -7.61
CA LEU A 179 -0.06 -11.43 -7.26
C LEU A 179 0.22 -11.35 -5.76
N ARG A 180 -0.72 -11.78 -4.91
CA ARG A 180 -0.54 -11.85 -3.45
C ARG A 180 0.63 -12.76 -3.10
N GLN A 181 0.65 -13.98 -3.63
CA GLN A 181 1.72 -14.95 -3.36
C GLN A 181 3.09 -14.39 -3.73
N LYS A 182 3.23 -13.82 -4.92
CA LYS A 182 4.47 -13.18 -5.35
C LYS A 182 4.86 -12.03 -4.43
N GLY A 183 3.89 -11.23 -4.01
CA GLY A 183 4.06 -10.15 -3.05
C GLY A 183 4.56 -10.66 -1.70
N LEU A 184 3.96 -11.71 -1.16
CA LEU A 184 4.34 -12.36 0.10
C LEU A 184 5.77 -12.89 0.05
N GLU A 185 6.13 -13.61 -1.01
CA GLU A 185 7.50 -14.10 -1.21
C GLU A 185 8.53 -12.96 -1.24
N GLN A 186 8.25 -11.89 -1.99
CA GLN A 186 9.10 -10.71 -2.05
C GLN A 186 9.17 -9.99 -0.69
N GLY A 187 8.04 -9.87 0.01
CA GLY A 187 7.91 -9.25 1.32
C GLY A 187 8.72 -10.00 2.37
N THR A 188 8.54 -11.31 2.48
CA THR A 188 9.28 -12.17 3.40
C THR A 188 10.79 -12.16 3.10
N ARG A 189 11.18 -12.17 1.82
CA ARG A 189 12.60 -12.02 1.44
C ARG A 189 13.17 -10.68 1.91
N LEU A 190 12.44 -9.58 1.69
CA LEU A 190 12.84 -8.25 2.10
C LEU A 190 12.96 -8.16 3.63
N LEU A 191 11.93 -8.60 4.37
CA LEU A 191 11.89 -8.60 5.84
C LEU A 191 13.06 -9.39 6.43
N ASN A 192 13.32 -10.59 5.92
CA ASN A 192 14.48 -11.38 6.32
C ASN A 192 15.79 -10.61 6.08
N ALA A 193 15.90 -9.93 4.96
CA ALA A 193 17.12 -9.23 4.61
C ALA A 193 17.34 -7.94 5.42
N ILE A 194 16.29 -7.21 5.82
CA ILE A 194 16.41 -6.03 6.68
C ILE A 194 16.56 -6.37 8.16
N ASN A 195 16.00 -7.51 8.61
CA ASN A 195 16.10 -7.98 10.00
C ASN A 195 17.49 -8.53 10.35
N ASN A 196 18.23 -9.02 9.36
CA ASN A 196 19.59 -9.56 9.53
C ASN A 196 20.70 -8.48 9.56
N GLU A 197 20.35 -7.20 9.60
CA GLU A 197 21.31 -6.09 9.62
C GLU A 197 21.63 -5.65 11.05
N ASN A 198 22.72 -4.89 11.24
CA ASN A 198 23.06 -4.33 12.55
C ASN A 198 22.10 -3.18 12.89
N ILE A 199 20.99 -3.52 13.54
CA ILE A 199 19.89 -2.60 13.88
C ILE A 199 19.64 -2.53 15.39
N PRO A 200 19.10 -1.40 15.89
CA PRO A 200 18.70 -1.28 17.30
C PRO A 200 17.68 -2.35 17.71
N GLU A 201 17.66 -2.71 19.00
CA GLU A 201 16.76 -3.76 19.52
C GLU A 201 15.27 -3.47 19.30
N PRO A 202 14.75 -2.24 19.53
CA PRO A 202 13.32 -1.96 19.32
C PRO A 202 12.89 -2.19 17.86
N VAL A 203 13.71 -1.71 16.91
CA VAL A 203 13.50 -1.90 15.48
C VAL A 203 13.51 -3.38 15.13
N ARG A 204 14.46 -4.16 15.69
CA ARG A 204 14.54 -5.61 15.46
C ARG A 204 13.30 -6.34 15.95
N GLU A 205 12.84 -6.01 17.14
CA GLU A 205 11.65 -6.62 17.73
C GLU A 205 10.41 -6.32 16.87
N HIS A 206 10.22 -5.07 16.45
CA HIS A 206 9.13 -4.71 15.52
C HIS A 206 9.23 -5.50 14.22
N LEU A 207 10.40 -5.52 13.57
CA LEU A 207 10.60 -6.26 12.31
C LEU A 207 10.34 -7.75 12.45
N GLN A 208 10.74 -8.36 13.58
CA GLN A 208 10.48 -9.77 13.85
C GLN A 208 8.99 -10.04 14.06
N ASN A 209 8.30 -9.20 14.84
CA ASN A 209 6.86 -9.30 15.06
C ASN A 209 6.07 -9.16 13.74
N VAL A 210 6.47 -8.23 12.89
CA VAL A 210 5.87 -8.07 11.57
C VAL A 210 6.14 -9.30 10.70
N LYS A 211 7.40 -9.78 10.68
CA LYS A 211 7.79 -10.96 9.91
C LYS A 211 6.98 -12.18 10.30
N ASP A 212 6.89 -12.49 11.59
CA ASP A 212 6.17 -13.67 12.07
C ASP A 212 4.70 -13.65 11.62
N ARG A 213 4.07 -12.47 11.65
CA ARG A 213 2.69 -12.28 11.23
C ARG A 213 2.50 -12.39 9.72
N ILE A 214 3.45 -11.90 8.93
CA ILE A 214 3.45 -12.08 7.47
C ILE A 214 3.67 -13.56 7.11
N GLU A 215 4.56 -14.26 7.81
CA GLU A 215 4.81 -15.70 7.58
C GLU A 215 3.59 -16.55 7.95
N GLU A 216 2.96 -16.29 9.09
CA GLU A 216 1.69 -16.95 9.49
C GLU A 216 0.60 -16.73 8.43
N HIS A 217 0.40 -15.48 8.00
CA HIS A 217 -0.60 -15.17 6.99
C HIS A 217 -0.25 -15.77 5.61
N ALA A 218 1.04 -15.82 5.25
CA ALA A 218 1.48 -16.42 4.00
C ALA A 218 1.20 -17.93 3.96
N GLU A 219 1.38 -18.63 5.08
CA GLU A 219 1.03 -20.04 5.19
C GLU A 219 -0.48 -20.27 5.01
N GLU A 220 -1.31 -19.45 5.64
CA GLU A 220 -2.76 -19.50 5.49
C GLU A 220 -3.20 -19.31 4.03
N VAL A 221 -2.71 -18.25 3.38
CA VAL A 221 -3.01 -17.95 1.97
C VAL A 221 -2.57 -19.09 1.07
N LYS A 222 -1.38 -19.66 1.32
CA LYS A 222 -0.85 -20.78 0.55
C LYS A 222 -1.71 -22.02 0.69
N LEU A 223 -2.10 -22.39 1.92
CA LEU A 223 -2.95 -23.55 2.19
C LEU A 223 -4.28 -23.44 1.45
N PHE A 224 -4.95 -22.28 1.56
CA PHE A 224 -6.20 -22.03 0.87
C PHE A 224 -6.05 -22.17 -0.66
N ARG A 225 -4.99 -21.62 -1.24
CA ARG A 225 -4.74 -21.69 -2.68
C ARG A 225 -4.49 -23.13 -3.14
N ASP A 226 -3.64 -23.86 -2.42
CA ASP A 226 -3.27 -25.23 -2.77
C ASP A 226 -4.52 -26.15 -2.68
N GLU A 227 -5.34 -26.00 -1.64
CA GLU A 227 -6.61 -26.73 -1.50
C GLU A 227 -7.61 -26.38 -2.61
N LYS A 228 -7.76 -25.08 -2.92
CA LYS A 228 -8.61 -24.61 -4.02
C LYS A 228 -8.17 -25.19 -5.36
N HIS A 229 -6.87 -25.25 -5.61
CA HIS A 229 -6.30 -25.82 -6.83
C HIS A 229 -6.62 -27.32 -6.95
N ASP A 230 -6.38 -28.09 -5.88
CA ASP A 230 -6.65 -29.53 -5.86
C ASP A 230 -8.14 -29.85 -6.08
N LEU A 231 -9.03 -29.06 -5.48
CA LEU A 231 -10.48 -29.19 -5.67
C LEU A 231 -10.90 -28.81 -7.10
N LEU A 232 -10.28 -27.78 -7.69
CA LEU A 232 -10.53 -27.41 -9.09
C LEU A 232 -10.10 -28.50 -10.07
N GLU A 233 -8.98 -29.18 -9.82
CA GLU A 233 -8.55 -30.32 -10.66
C GLU A 233 -9.55 -31.47 -10.59
N LYS A 234 -9.96 -31.89 -9.39
CA LYS A 234 -10.98 -32.95 -9.23
C LYS A 234 -12.33 -32.57 -9.82
N ALA A 235 -12.76 -31.33 -9.64
CA ALA A 235 -14.01 -30.83 -10.22
C ALA A 235 -13.99 -30.83 -11.76
N LYS A 236 -12.82 -30.57 -12.38
CA LYS A 236 -12.62 -30.68 -13.84
C LYS A 236 -12.74 -32.13 -14.33
N ASP A 237 -12.31 -33.09 -13.51
CA ASP A 237 -12.44 -34.53 -13.78
C ASP A 237 -13.88 -35.06 -13.57
N GLY A 238 -14.81 -34.19 -13.16
CA GLY A 238 -16.23 -34.51 -13.03
C GLY A 238 -16.66 -34.98 -11.64
N ASP A 239 -15.79 -34.83 -10.63
CA ASP A 239 -16.12 -35.10 -9.23
C ASP A 239 -17.11 -34.04 -8.70
N GLU A 240 -18.35 -34.44 -8.41
CA GLU A 240 -19.39 -33.56 -7.87
C GLU A 240 -19.13 -33.19 -6.40
N ASP A 241 -18.53 -34.08 -5.61
CA ASP A 241 -18.18 -33.81 -4.22
C ASP A 241 -17.09 -32.72 -4.15
N ALA A 242 -16.15 -32.74 -5.09
CA ALA A 242 -15.14 -31.69 -5.22
C ALA A 242 -15.74 -30.32 -5.59
N LYS A 243 -16.83 -30.27 -6.37
CA LYS A 243 -17.54 -29.00 -6.67
C LYS A 243 -18.25 -28.44 -5.45
N GLU A 244 -18.87 -29.31 -4.64
CA GLU A 244 -19.50 -28.89 -3.38
C GLU A 244 -18.45 -28.39 -2.38
N ALA A 245 -17.35 -29.14 -2.22
CA ALA A 245 -16.24 -28.74 -1.37
C ALA A 245 -15.61 -27.41 -1.82
N LEU A 246 -15.43 -27.20 -3.12
CA LEU A 246 -14.90 -25.94 -3.66
C LEU A 246 -15.82 -24.75 -3.33
N LYS A 247 -17.14 -24.95 -3.43
CA LYS A 247 -18.13 -23.93 -3.08
C LYS A 247 -18.08 -23.61 -1.58
N GLN A 248 -17.96 -24.62 -0.73
CA GLN A 248 -17.84 -24.44 0.72
C GLN A 248 -16.54 -23.72 1.07
N LEU A 249 -15.41 -24.12 0.48
CA LEU A 249 -14.11 -23.48 0.67
C LEU A 249 -14.14 -21.98 0.32
N ASN A 250 -14.76 -21.62 -0.80
CA ASN A 250 -14.93 -20.22 -1.18
C ASN A 250 -15.85 -19.45 -0.22
N GLN A 251 -16.93 -20.08 0.26
CA GLN A 251 -17.83 -19.48 1.24
C GLN A 251 -17.13 -19.22 2.58
N ASP A 252 -16.43 -20.22 3.10
CA ASP A 252 -15.64 -20.12 4.33
C ASP A 252 -14.61 -19.00 4.22
N ARG A 253 -13.89 -18.92 3.08
CA ARG A 253 -12.93 -17.84 2.83
C ARG A 253 -13.59 -16.48 2.80
N LYS A 254 -14.74 -16.36 2.16
CA LYS A 254 -15.49 -15.09 2.09
C LYS A 254 -15.98 -14.64 3.47
N GLU A 255 -16.39 -15.57 4.31
CA GLU A 255 -16.78 -15.26 5.70
C GLU A 255 -15.59 -14.80 6.54
N ASP A 256 -14.46 -15.49 6.45
CA ASP A 256 -13.20 -15.11 7.12
C ASP A 256 -12.71 -13.71 6.68
N LEU A 257 -12.72 -13.44 5.37
CA LEU A 257 -12.34 -12.12 4.83
C LEU A 257 -13.27 -11.00 5.32
N LYS A 258 -14.59 -11.26 5.39
CA LYS A 258 -15.55 -10.29 5.93
C LYS A 258 -15.32 -10.01 7.39
N GLU A 259 -15.05 -11.04 8.20
CA GLU A 259 -14.75 -10.87 9.62
C GLU A 259 -13.49 -10.01 9.80
N ARG A 260 -12.40 -10.34 9.08
CA ARG A 260 -11.16 -9.56 9.12
C ARG A 260 -11.37 -8.11 8.71
N THR A 261 -12.08 -7.89 7.62
CA THR A 261 -12.36 -6.55 7.10
C THR A 261 -13.24 -5.76 8.07
N ALA A 262 -14.22 -6.41 8.72
CA ALA A 262 -15.06 -5.79 9.73
C ALA A 262 -14.24 -5.38 10.97
N VAL A 263 -13.37 -6.24 11.48
CA VAL A 263 -12.47 -5.93 12.60
C VAL A 263 -11.55 -4.75 12.28
N ILE A 264 -11.02 -4.70 11.06
CA ILE A 264 -10.19 -3.57 10.60
C ILE A 264 -11.01 -2.29 10.58
N ARG A 265 -12.25 -2.33 10.05
CA ARG A 265 -13.15 -1.17 9.97
C ARG A 265 -13.53 -0.67 11.36
N GLU A 266 -13.89 -1.56 12.28
CA GLU A 266 -14.24 -1.21 13.66
C GLU A 266 -13.08 -0.49 14.36
N LYS A 267 -11.87 -1.04 14.22
CA LYS A 267 -10.67 -0.40 14.78
C LYS A 267 -10.38 0.95 14.14
N ALA A 268 -10.53 1.08 12.82
CA ALA A 268 -10.37 2.35 12.13
C ALA A 268 -11.37 3.41 12.64
N THR A 269 -12.62 3.01 12.91
CA THR A 269 -13.62 3.92 13.49
C THR A 269 -13.26 4.33 14.92
N GLY A 270 -12.79 3.39 15.75
CA GLY A 270 -12.33 3.69 17.12
C GLY A 270 -11.15 4.67 17.14
N VAL A 271 -10.16 4.48 16.26
CA VAL A 271 -9.02 5.40 16.11
C VAL A 271 -9.50 6.78 15.63
N ALA A 272 -10.40 6.83 14.64
CA ALA A 272 -10.95 8.09 14.14
C ALA A 272 -11.72 8.87 15.22
N ASP A 273 -12.46 8.18 16.08
CA ASP A 273 -13.17 8.81 17.19
C ASP A 273 -12.23 9.35 18.27
N VAL A 274 -11.15 8.62 18.59
CA VAL A 274 -10.08 9.12 19.48
C VAL A 274 -9.40 10.35 18.89
N ILE A 275 -9.08 10.36 17.60
CA ILE A 275 -8.48 11.51 16.91
C ILE A 275 -9.46 12.69 16.92
N ARG A 276 -10.75 12.46 16.65
CA ARG A 276 -11.79 13.49 16.68
C ARG A 276 -11.96 14.09 18.07
N GLU A 277 -11.92 13.27 19.12
CA GLU A 277 -12.01 13.72 20.50
C GLU A 277 -10.77 14.51 20.92
N LYS A 278 -9.57 14.02 20.63
CA LYS A 278 -8.31 14.74 20.87
C LYS A 278 -8.26 16.05 20.09
N GLY A 279 -8.71 16.07 18.83
CA GLY A 279 -8.79 17.27 17.99
C GLY A 279 -9.78 18.31 18.55
N LYS A 280 -10.95 17.87 19.02
CA LYS A 280 -11.90 18.76 19.73
C LYS A 280 -11.29 19.33 21.01
N ASN A 281 -10.62 18.50 21.80
CA ASN A 281 -9.92 18.92 23.01
C ASN A 281 -8.77 19.90 22.70
N ALA A 282 -8.03 19.69 21.61
CA ALA A 282 -6.98 20.59 21.15
C ALA A 282 -7.54 21.95 20.70
N VAL A 283 -8.64 21.95 19.93
CA VAL A 283 -9.32 23.18 19.50
C VAL A 283 -9.91 23.96 20.69
N GLU A 284 -10.49 23.26 21.68
CA GLU A 284 -10.99 23.91 22.91
C GLU A 284 -9.87 24.48 23.77
N ARG A 285 -8.71 23.82 23.81
CA ARG A 285 -7.51 24.31 24.49
C ARG A 285 -6.92 25.53 23.77
N LEU A 286 -6.87 25.52 22.44
CA LEU A 286 -6.43 26.66 21.62
C LEU A 286 -7.34 27.88 21.77
N LYS A 287 -8.66 27.67 21.87
CA LYS A 287 -9.61 28.76 22.17
C LYS A 287 -9.44 29.36 23.57
N LYS A 288 -8.78 28.65 24.49
CA LYS A 288 -8.52 29.10 25.87
C LYS A 288 -7.11 29.69 26.05
N MET A 289 -6.27 29.68 25.02
CA MET A 289 -4.90 30.19 25.06
C MET A 289 -4.83 31.54 24.33
N ASP A 290 -4.48 32.59 25.08
CA ASP A 290 -4.34 33.96 24.59
C ASP A 290 -2.83 34.24 24.41
N GLY A 291 -2.26 33.90 23.25
CA GLY A 291 -0.84 34.17 22.96
C GLY A 291 -0.19 33.23 21.93
N ARG A 292 0.70 33.77 21.09
CA ARG A 292 1.40 33.10 19.98
C ARG A 292 2.65 32.30 20.38
N GLU A 293 3.22 32.54 21.56
CA GLU A 293 4.49 31.90 21.99
C GLU A 293 4.33 30.42 22.36
N ASP A 294 3.20 30.01 22.95
CA ASP A 294 2.98 28.63 23.44
C ASP A 294 2.61 27.61 22.33
N ALA A 295 2.45 28.07 21.09
CA ALA A 295 2.03 27.23 19.97
C ALA A 295 3.19 26.47 19.31
N GLN A 296 4.42 27.01 19.34
CA GLN A 296 5.58 26.38 18.71
C GLN A 296 6.11 25.20 19.54
N ASP A 297 6.24 25.36 20.86
CA ASP A 297 6.66 24.29 21.76
C ASP A 297 5.70 23.08 21.72
N LYS A 298 4.42 23.30 21.39
CA LYS A 298 3.40 22.25 21.36
C LYS A 298 3.31 21.46 20.05
N ILE A 299 3.77 22.04 18.94
CA ILE A 299 3.90 21.31 17.67
C ILE A 299 4.96 20.22 17.83
N GLN A 300 5.99 20.47 18.65
CA GLN A 300 6.99 19.49 19.06
C GLN A 300 6.34 18.35 19.88
N ASP A 301 5.56 18.66 20.91
CA ASP A 301 4.85 17.65 21.74
C ASP A 301 3.91 16.75 20.91
N LEU A 302 3.23 17.30 19.90
CA LEU A 302 2.34 16.53 19.01
C LEU A 302 3.12 15.66 18.01
N ARG A 303 4.34 16.06 17.65
CA ARG A 303 5.26 15.26 16.83
C ARG A 303 5.71 14.03 17.63
N ASP A 304 6.09 14.23 18.89
CA ASP A 304 6.57 13.18 19.79
C ASP A 304 5.47 12.20 20.21
N ALA A 305 4.22 12.68 20.33
CA ALA A 305 3.07 11.81 20.61
C ALA A 305 2.66 10.93 19.41
N ARG A 306 2.94 11.37 18.17
CA ARG A 306 2.64 10.60 16.95
C ARG A 306 3.66 9.49 16.69
N GLU A 307 4.91 9.66 17.12
CA GLU A 307 5.98 8.65 17.01
C GLU A 307 5.78 7.47 17.99
N ASN A 308 5.10 7.68 19.13
CA ASN A 308 4.81 6.62 20.11
C ASN A 308 3.51 5.83 19.87
N GLU A 309 2.57 6.31 19.04
CA GLU A 309 1.28 5.61 18.80
C GLU A 309 1.33 4.65 17.59
N SER A 310 2.43 4.60 16.83
CA SER A 310 2.64 3.61 15.76
C SER A 310 3.05 2.22 16.26
N GLU A 311 3.45 2.07 17.53
CA GLU A 311 3.98 0.80 18.06
C GLU A 311 2.91 -0.26 18.43
N ASP A 312 1.64 0.11 18.63
CA ASP A 312 0.66 -0.81 19.27
C ASP A 312 -0.61 -1.11 18.45
N VAL A 313 -0.64 -0.76 17.16
CA VAL A 313 -1.81 -1.00 16.30
C VAL A 313 -1.57 -2.17 15.36
N VAL A 314 -1.32 -3.37 15.90
CA VAL A 314 -1.56 -4.58 15.11
C VAL A 314 -2.13 -5.75 15.91
N PRO A 315 -3.23 -6.39 15.47
CA PRO A 315 -3.90 -7.42 16.27
C PRO A 315 -3.05 -8.68 16.35
N ARG A 316 -2.94 -9.25 17.56
CA ARG A 316 -2.80 -10.70 17.71
C ARG A 316 -4.11 -11.35 17.26
N LEU A 317 -4.04 -12.17 16.22
CA LEU A 317 -5.13 -13.03 15.79
C LEU A 317 -5.46 -14.00 16.93
N LYS A 318 -6.75 -14.20 17.22
CA LYS A 318 -7.24 -15.39 17.96
C LYS A 318 -7.01 -16.65 17.10
N PRO A 319 -7.15 -17.87 17.66
CA PRO A 319 -6.30 -19.02 17.36
C PRO A 319 -6.07 -19.25 15.87
N ASN A 320 -4.83 -19.65 15.55
CA ASN A 320 -4.28 -19.85 14.22
C ASN A 320 -5.35 -20.31 13.21
N PRO A 321 -5.80 -19.43 12.30
CA PRO A 321 -6.77 -19.77 11.26
C PRO A 321 -6.32 -20.98 10.42
N ALA A 322 -5.00 -21.17 10.25
CA ALA A 322 -4.45 -22.34 9.59
C ALA A 322 -4.71 -23.65 10.35
N GLU A 323 -4.86 -23.59 11.68
CA GLU A 323 -5.22 -24.75 12.51
C GLU A 323 -6.72 -25.08 12.37
N VAL A 324 -7.58 -24.07 12.25
CA VAL A 324 -9.02 -24.24 11.96
C VAL A 324 -9.24 -24.79 10.54
N ILE A 325 -8.51 -24.24 9.56
CA ILE A 325 -8.54 -24.71 8.17
C ILE A 325 -7.98 -26.13 8.09
N ARG A 326 -6.86 -26.44 8.75
CA ARG A 326 -6.32 -27.81 8.82
C ARG A 326 -7.29 -28.80 9.46
N GLN A 327 -7.93 -28.43 10.58
CA GLN A 327 -8.90 -29.29 11.25
C GLN A 327 -10.12 -29.56 10.35
N ARG A 328 -10.65 -28.56 9.65
CA ARG A 328 -11.73 -28.74 8.67
C ARG A 328 -11.30 -29.56 7.46
N ALA A 329 -10.10 -29.34 6.94
CA ALA A 329 -9.56 -30.12 5.81
C ALA A 329 -9.38 -31.61 6.19
N GLU A 330 -8.96 -31.90 7.44
CA GLU A 330 -8.92 -33.26 7.96
C GLU A 330 -10.32 -33.85 8.13
N GLU A 331 -11.30 -33.10 8.64
CA GLU A 331 -12.70 -33.55 8.75
C GLU A 331 -13.32 -33.87 7.39
N ILE A 332 -13.08 -33.03 6.37
CA ILE A 332 -13.57 -33.25 5.00
C ILE A 332 -12.90 -34.50 4.41
N LYS A 333 -11.59 -34.65 4.59
CA LYS A 333 -10.84 -35.83 4.12
C LYS A 333 -11.32 -37.13 4.78
N ASP A 334 -11.62 -37.10 6.07
CA ASP A 334 -12.20 -38.22 6.81
C ASP A 334 -13.63 -38.54 6.36
N SER A 335 -14.42 -37.52 5.98
CA SER A 335 -15.78 -37.69 5.47
C SER A 335 -15.80 -38.36 4.09
N LEU A 336 -14.83 -38.03 3.23
CA LEU A 336 -14.63 -38.64 1.91
C LEU A 336 -14.11 -40.10 1.98
N HIS A 337 -13.58 -40.54 3.12
CA HIS A 337 -13.08 -41.91 3.33
C HIS A 337 -14.06 -42.82 4.11
N ARG A 338 -15.24 -42.33 4.51
CA ARG A 338 -16.26 -43.20 5.12
C ARG A 338 -16.99 -43.99 4.04
N ASP A 339 -16.85 -45.31 4.09
CA ASP A 339 -17.65 -46.23 3.30
C ASP A 339 -19.15 -45.95 3.52
N PRO A 340 -19.97 -45.95 2.45
CA PRO A 340 -21.40 -45.74 2.57
C PRO A 340 -22.01 -46.82 3.49
N PRO A 341 -22.98 -46.44 4.36
CA PRO A 341 -23.56 -47.38 5.30
C PRO A 341 -24.16 -48.57 4.56
N GLU A 342 -23.79 -49.78 4.99
CA GLU A 342 -24.32 -51.02 4.43
C GLU A 342 -25.86 -50.98 4.43
N PRO A 343 -26.50 -51.38 3.32
CA PRO A 343 -27.95 -51.40 3.23
C PRO A 343 -28.48 -52.31 4.33
N ARG A 344 -29.38 -51.76 5.15
CA ARG A 344 -30.09 -52.55 6.16
C ARG A 344 -31.14 -53.39 5.42
N ASP A 345 -30.90 -54.70 5.38
CA ASP A 345 -31.84 -55.72 4.91
C ASP A 345 -33.11 -55.80 5.77
#